data_AF-A3IZ69-F1
#
_entry.id   AF-A3IZ69-F1
#
_cell.length_a   1.000
_cell.length_b   1.000
_cell.length_c   1.000
_cell.angle_alpha   90.00
_cell.angle_beta   90.00
_cell.angle_gamma   90.00
#
_symmetry.space_group_name_H-M   'P 1'
#
loop_
_entity.id
_entity.type
_entity.pdbx_description
1 polymer ?
#
loop_
_entity_poly.entity_id
_entity_poly.type
_entity_poly.pdbx_seq_one_letter_code
_entity_poly.pdbx_strand_id
1 'polypeptide(L)'
;MEINKKERKNLIRKISKASGIAQYALEEKMEDSQIIEASNHLDVLNLLKKANDYNRWCQGQKTAEANAKLKEFLSIEKSEIYQAGQWLINCLSKKGQERKQSLLEKGLVHKEDYNETVLGLRESLKEYKELTNKEIDKNINNISQIEITNDELRRQLGNIQEYITNNYGKEEWEKIAKYFKLN
;
A
#
# COMPACT_ATOMS: atom_id res chain seq x y z
N MET A 1 1.76 -69.83 27.69
CA MET A 1 3.23 -69.89 27.50
C MET A 1 3.75 -68.50 27.71
N GLU A 2 4.49 -68.25 28.79
CA GLU A 2 5.21 -66.99 28.98
C GLU A 2 6.55 -67.08 28.26
N ILE A 3 6.88 -66.06 27.47
CA ILE A 3 8.14 -65.99 26.72
C ILE A 3 9.11 -65.08 27.47
N ASN A 4 10.39 -65.37 27.40
CA ASN A 4 11.40 -64.45 27.91
C ASN A 4 11.30 -63.09 27.18
N LYS A 5 11.40 -61.97 27.91
CA LYS A 5 11.39 -60.59 27.37
C LYS A 5 12.32 -60.40 26.16
N LYS A 6 13.50 -61.02 26.17
CA LYS A 6 14.48 -60.92 25.07
C LYS A 6 14.00 -61.64 23.81
N GLU A 7 13.37 -62.80 23.97
CA GLU A 7 12.81 -63.59 22.89
C GLU A 7 11.56 -62.94 22.31
N ARG A 8 10.67 -62.46 23.18
CA ARG A 8 9.49 -61.67 22.79
C ARG A 8 9.88 -60.49 21.89
N LYS A 9 10.87 -59.69 22.30
CA LYS A 9 11.37 -58.56 21.51
C LYS A 9 11.94 -58.99 20.15
N ASN A 10 12.64 -60.10 20.10
CA ASN A 10 13.17 -60.66 18.86
C ASN A 10 12.06 -61.13 17.90
N LEU A 11 11.04 -61.80 18.42
CA LEU A 11 9.88 -62.25 17.62
C LEU A 11 9.09 -61.06 17.08
N ILE A 12 8.84 -60.06 17.92
CA ILE A 12 8.19 -58.80 17.51
C ILE A 12 9.00 -58.11 16.41
N ARG A 13 10.34 -58.08 16.51
CA ARG A 13 11.18 -57.51 15.46
C ARG A 13 11.04 -58.24 14.13
N LYS A 14 10.95 -59.59 14.16
CA LYS A 14 10.73 -60.41 12.96
C LYS A 14 9.36 -60.15 12.34
N ILE A 15 8.31 -60.17 13.16
CA ILE A 15 6.93 -59.90 12.76
C ILE A 15 6.82 -58.50 12.17
N SER A 16 7.33 -57.47 12.86
CA SER A 16 7.33 -56.08 12.39
C SER A 16 8.01 -55.93 11.03
N LYS A 17 9.15 -56.62 10.81
CA LYS A 17 9.87 -56.58 9.53
C LYS A 17 9.08 -57.26 8.40
N ALA A 18 8.34 -58.33 8.72
CA ALA A 18 7.52 -59.05 7.76
C ALA A 18 6.19 -58.31 7.47
N SER A 19 5.47 -57.84 8.47
CA SER A 19 4.15 -57.22 8.33
C SER A 19 4.17 -55.73 8.01
N GLY A 20 5.28 -55.03 8.23
CA GLY A 20 5.34 -53.56 8.12
C GLY A 20 4.71 -52.82 9.31
N ILE A 21 4.17 -53.54 10.29
CA ILE A 21 3.56 -52.95 11.50
C ILE A 21 4.67 -52.45 12.44
N ALA A 22 4.44 -51.31 13.09
CA ALA A 22 5.40 -50.75 14.03
C ALA A 22 5.56 -51.63 15.30
N GLN A 23 6.79 -51.76 15.80
CA GLN A 23 7.11 -52.64 16.93
C GLN A 23 6.33 -52.27 18.19
N TYR A 24 6.20 -50.98 18.50
CA TYR A 24 5.47 -50.51 19.68
C TYR A 24 3.99 -50.96 19.66
N ALA A 25 3.35 -50.99 18.49
CA ALA A 25 1.96 -51.41 18.37
C ALA A 25 1.79 -52.92 18.62
N LEU A 26 2.76 -53.73 18.19
CA LEU A 26 2.78 -55.18 18.46
C LEU A 26 3.09 -55.46 19.94
N GLU A 27 3.99 -54.68 20.54
CA GLU A 27 4.35 -54.79 21.97
C GLU A 27 3.15 -54.51 22.87
N GLU A 28 2.33 -53.52 22.53
CA GLU A 28 1.18 -53.07 23.32
C GLU A 28 -0.09 -53.91 23.08
N LYS A 29 -0.32 -54.40 21.85
CA LYS A 29 -1.61 -54.99 21.45
C LYS A 29 -1.63 -56.51 21.33
N MET A 30 -0.48 -57.20 21.32
CA MET A 30 -0.45 -58.65 21.18
C MET A 30 0.01 -59.36 22.45
N GLU A 31 -0.67 -60.44 22.80
CA GLU A 31 -0.24 -61.34 23.87
C GLU A 31 0.92 -62.26 23.43
N ASP A 32 1.60 -62.90 24.38
CA ASP A 32 2.71 -63.83 24.13
C ASP A 32 2.32 -64.97 23.17
N SER A 33 1.16 -65.59 23.38
CA SER A 33 0.62 -66.65 22.52
C SER A 33 0.46 -66.21 21.07
N GLN A 34 -0.12 -65.02 20.88
CA GLN A 34 -0.39 -64.44 19.55
C GLN A 34 0.90 -64.08 18.83
N ILE A 35 1.94 -63.65 19.54
CA ILE A 35 3.24 -63.34 18.96
C ILE A 35 3.94 -64.60 18.47
N ILE A 36 3.85 -65.70 19.23
CA ILE A 36 4.39 -66.99 18.78
C ILE A 36 3.67 -67.44 17.50
N GLU A 37 2.33 -67.42 17.51
CA GLU A 37 1.52 -67.83 16.36
C GLU A 37 1.81 -66.97 15.12
N ALA A 38 1.82 -65.65 15.26
CA ALA A 38 2.15 -64.74 14.17
C ALA A 38 3.58 -64.93 13.65
N SER A 39 4.52 -65.32 14.50
CA SER A 39 5.91 -65.60 14.09
C SER A 39 6.05 -66.87 13.26
N ASN A 40 5.09 -67.80 13.35
CA ASN A 40 5.05 -69.00 12.52
C ASN A 40 4.44 -68.75 11.13
N HIS A 41 3.72 -67.64 10.95
CA HIS A 41 3.01 -67.29 9.71
C HIS A 41 3.54 -66.01 9.04
N LEU A 42 4.86 -65.82 9.03
CA LEU A 42 5.49 -64.60 8.49
C LEU A 42 5.23 -64.38 7.00
N ASP A 43 5.09 -65.45 6.22
CA ASP A 43 4.87 -65.35 4.77
C ASP A 43 3.52 -64.70 4.45
N VAL A 44 2.49 -65.06 5.22
CA VAL A 44 1.15 -64.47 5.11
C VAL A 44 1.19 -63.00 5.51
N LEU A 45 1.89 -62.66 6.60
CA LEU A 45 2.05 -61.29 7.05
C LEU A 45 2.81 -60.42 6.04
N ASN A 46 3.75 -61.00 5.30
CA ASN A 46 4.50 -60.31 4.26
C ASN A 46 3.63 -59.85 3.08
N LEU A 47 2.49 -60.53 2.83
CA LEU A 47 1.52 -60.09 1.82
C LEU A 47 0.88 -58.75 2.19
N LEU A 48 0.68 -58.50 3.49
CA LEU A 48 0.05 -57.27 4.00
C LEU A 48 1.02 -56.09 4.08
N LYS A 49 2.32 -56.36 3.98
CA LYS A 49 3.38 -55.36 4.19
C LYS A 49 3.22 -54.11 3.32
N LYS A 50 3.00 -54.30 2.01
CA LYS A 50 2.87 -53.17 1.08
C LYS A 50 1.70 -52.25 1.43
N ALA A 51 0.57 -52.83 1.84
CA ALA A 51 -0.60 -52.07 2.24
C ALA A 51 -0.33 -51.31 3.56
N ASN A 52 0.32 -51.95 4.52
CA ASN A 52 0.69 -51.32 5.80
C ASN A 52 1.70 -50.19 5.61
N ASP A 53 2.73 -50.39 4.80
CA ASP A 53 3.73 -49.37 4.47
C ASP A 53 3.07 -48.17 3.78
N TYR A 54 2.15 -48.40 2.84
CA TYR A 54 1.41 -47.33 2.16
C TYR A 54 0.49 -46.56 3.12
N ASN A 55 -0.27 -47.25 3.96
CA ASN A 55 -1.12 -46.61 4.97
C ASN A 55 -0.30 -45.75 5.93
N ARG A 56 0.85 -46.25 6.38
CA ARG A 56 1.77 -45.51 7.24
C ARG A 56 2.35 -44.28 6.54
N TRP A 57 2.71 -44.39 5.26
CA TRP A 57 3.15 -43.25 4.47
C TRP A 57 2.05 -42.18 4.36
N CYS A 58 0.81 -42.58 4.05
CA CYS A 58 -0.34 -41.66 3.99
C CYS A 58 -0.61 -40.96 5.33
N GLN A 59 -0.50 -41.68 6.45
CA GLN A 59 -0.61 -41.09 7.79
C GLN A 59 0.52 -40.10 8.08
N GLY A 60 1.75 -40.42 7.65
CA GLY A 60 2.89 -39.52 7.74
C GLY A 60 2.68 -38.22 6.97
N GLN A 61 2.17 -38.31 5.74
CA GLN A 61 1.86 -37.14 4.91
C GLN A 61 0.79 -36.25 5.55
N LYS A 62 -0.32 -36.82 6.01
CA LYS A 62 -1.39 -36.06 6.68
C LYS A 62 -0.89 -35.36 7.95
N THR A 63 -0.06 -36.05 8.75
CA THR A 63 0.54 -35.47 9.95
C THR A 63 1.51 -34.35 9.62
N ALA A 64 2.33 -34.52 8.57
CA ALA A 64 3.25 -33.49 8.11
C ALA A 64 2.51 -32.23 7.64
N GLU A 65 1.43 -32.40 6.86
CA GLU A 65 0.58 -31.30 6.40
C GLU A 65 -0.10 -30.58 7.58
N ALA A 66 -0.65 -31.33 8.55
CA ALA A 66 -1.25 -30.75 9.75
C ALA A 66 -0.22 -29.95 10.57
N ASN A 67 0.99 -30.47 10.73
CA ASN A 67 2.08 -29.77 11.42
C ASN A 67 2.54 -28.52 10.66
N ALA A 68 2.55 -28.55 9.33
CA ALA A 68 2.87 -27.38 8.52
C ALA A 68 1.81 -26.28 8.70
N LYS A 69 0.53 -26.62 8.65
CA LYS A 69 -0.58 -25.68 8.91
C LYS A 69 -0.53 -25.14 10.34
N LEU A 70 -0.21 -25.97 11.33
CA LEU A 70 -0.04 -25.52 12.70
C LEU A 70 1.12 -24.53 12.84
N LYS A 71 2.27 -24.81 12.22
CA LYS A 71 3.42 -23.87 12.21
C LYS A 71 3.06 -22.55 11.53
N GLU A 72 2.31 -22.60 10.43
CA GLU A 72 1.81 -21.42 9.75
C GLU A 72 0.86 -20.61 10.64
N PHE A 73 -0.10 -21.26 11.30
CA PHE A 73 -1.00 -20.62 12.24
C PHE A 73 -0.28 -19.97 13.44
N LEU A 74 0.74 -20.65 13.98
CA LEU A 74 1.55 -20.14 15.09
C LEU A 74 2.56 -19.07 14.66
N SER A 75 2.79 -18.88 13.36
CA SER A 75 3.72 -17.86 12.89
C SER A 75 3.12 -16.47 13.08
N ILE A 76 3.75 -15.68 13.96
CA ILE A 76 3.30 -14.33 14.31
C ILE A 76 3.19 -13.44 13.07
N GLU A 77 4.11 -13.60 12.11
CA GLU A 77 4.14 -12.85 10.85
C GLU A 77 2.89 -13.04 9.97
N LYS A 78 2.24 -14.21 10.09
CA LYS A 78 0.99 -14.52 9.36
C LYS A 78 -0.26 -14.25 10.19
N SER A 79 -0.12 -13.87 11.46
CA SER A 79 -1.25 -13.48 12.29
C SER A 79 -1.89 -12.21 11.72
N GLU A 80 -3.19 -12.26 11.48
CA GLU A 80 -3.97 -11.10 11.03
C GLU A 80 -3.83 -9.91 12.00
N ILE A 81 -3.76 -10.19 13.30
CA ILE A 81 -3.59 -9.17 14.35
C ILE A 81 -2.22 -8.51 14.22
N TYR A 82 -1.17 -9.30 14.04
CA TYR A 82 0.19 -8.77 13.88
C TYR A 82 0.32 -7.95 12.59
N GLN A 83 -0.24 -8.44 11.49
CA GLN A 83 -0.26 -7.71 10.22
C GLN A 83 -1.06 -6.41 10.31
N ALA A 84 -2.21 -6.42 10.99
CA ALA A 84 -2.99 -5.22 11.26
C ALA A 84 -2.21 -4.22 12.12
N GLY A 85 -1.50 -4.70 13.15
CA GLY A 85 -0.63 -3.87 14.00
C GLY A 85 0.54 -3.26 13.23
N GLN A 86 1.25 -4.05 12.43
CA GLN A 86 2.30 -3.57 11.53
C GLN A 86 1.78 -2.53 10.53
N TRP A 87 0.63 -2.80 9.91
CA TRP A 87 -0.02 -1.86 9.02
C TRP A 87 -0.38 -0.54 9.72
N LEU A 88 -0.91 -0.60 10.94
CA LEU A 88 -1.28 0.58 11.71
C LEU A 88 -0.04 1.42 12.07
N ILE A 89 1.02 0.78 12.55
CA ILE A 89 2.30 1.44 12.85
C ILE A 89 2.86 2.12 11.59
N ASN A 90 2.84 1.43 10.45
CA ASN A 90 3.28 1.97 9.17
C ASN A 90 2.39 3.11 8.65
N CYS A 91 1.09 3.10 8.93
CA CYS A 91 0.21 4.22 8.61
C CYS A 91 0.50 5.43 9.51
N LEU A 92 0.67 5.21 10.82
CA LEU A 92 0.93 6.27 11.78
C LEU A 92 2.33 6.89 11.63
N SER A 93 3.29 6.18 11.04
CA SER A 93 4.62 6.72 10.75
C SER A 93 4.63 7.71 9.57
N LYS A 94 3.68 7.60 8.62
CA LYS A 94 3.50 8.55 7.52
C LYS A 94 2.99 9.91 8.02
N LYS A 95 3.18 11.00 7.27
CA LYS A 95 2.71 12.36 7.65
C LYS A 95 1.70 12.93 6.66
N GLY A 96 0.82 13.81 7.14
CA GLY A 96 -0.06 14.65 6.31
C GLY A 96 -1.05 13.87 5.43
N GLN A 97 -1.07 14.17 4.12
CA GLN A 97 -2.00 13.59 3.15
C GLN A 97 -1.77 12.09 2.92
N GLU A 98 -0.52 11.61 2.94
CA GLU A 98 -0.21 10.19 2.76
C GLU A 98 -0.83 9.31 3.85
N ARG A 99 -0.78 9.78 5.10
CA ARG A 99 -1.45 9.11 6.23
C ARG A 99 -2.95 9.07 6.02
N LYS A 100 -3.55 10.20 5.65
CA LYS A 100 -5.01 10.31 5.41
C LYS A 100 -5.47 9.35 4.31
N GLN A 101 -4.70 9.22 3.23
CA GLN A 101 -5.04 8.34 2.13
C GLN A 101 -4.93 6.86 2.51
N SER A 102 -3.88 6.45 3.22
CA SER A 102 -3.77 5.08 3.73
C SER A 102 -4.86 4.72 4.75
N LEU A 103 -5.30 5.66 5.59
CA LEU A 103 -6.42 5.43 6.51
C LEU A 103 -7.77 5.35 5.78
N LEU A 104 -7.94 6.09 4.68
CA LEU A 104 -9.15 6.08 3.85
C LEU A 104 -9.35 4.75 3.12
N GLU A 105 -8.28 4.09 2.67
CA GLU A 105 -8.31 2.75 2.05
C GLU A 105 -8.92 1.68 2.98
N LYS A 106 -8.79 1.83 4.30
CA LYS A 106 -9.38 0.92 5.30
C LYS A 106 -10.70 1.44 5.90
N GLY A 107 -11.26 2.53 5.38
CA GLY A 107 -12.49 3.12 5.89
C GLY A 107 -12.38 3.72 7.29
N LEU A 108 -11.15 4.07 7.72
CA LEU A 108 -10.87 4.65 9.04
C LEU A 108 -10.83 6.19 9.03
N VAL A 109 -11.13 6.80 7.89
CA VAL A 109 -11.38 8.24 7.76
C VAL A 109 -12.80 8.41 7.27
N HIS A 110 -13.55 9.32 7.89
CA HIS A 110 -14.86 9.72 7.38
C HIS A 110 -14.68 10.32 5.99
N LYS A 111 -15.23 9.63 4.98
CA LYS A 111 -15.15 10.08 3.57
C LYS A 111 -15.79 11.46 3.40
N GLU A 112 -16.77 11.78 4.22
CA GLU A 112 -17.46 13.09 4.26
C GLU A 112 -16.47 14.22 4.56
N ASP A 113 -15.72 14.16 5.65
CA ASP A 113 -14.73 15.19 6.03
C ASP A 113 -13.66 15.42 4.95
N TYR A 114 -13.20 14.33 4.31
CA TYR A 114 -12.24 14.42 3.22
C TYR A 114 -12.84 15.12 2.00
N ASN A 115 -14.03 14.69 1.59
CA ASN A 115 -14.71 15.26 0.44
C ASN A 115 -15.10 16.72 0.70
N GLU A 116 -15.53 17.08 1.90
CA GLU A 116 -15.87 18.45 2.28
C GLU A 116 -14.64 19.36 2.22
N THR A 117 -13.49 18.90 2.73
CA THR A 117 -12.24 19.68 2.65
C THR A 117 -11.80 19.89 1.19
N VAL A 118 -11.90 18.85 0.35
CA VAL A 118 -11.53 18.92 -1.07
C VAL A 118 -12.51 19.80 -1.86
N LEU A 119 -13.81 19.72 -1.56
CA LEU A 119 -14.85 20.56 -2.16
C LEU A 119 -14.62 22.03 -1.80
N GLY A 120 -14.41 22.34 -0.51
CA GLY A 120 -14.14 23.71 -0.06
C GLY A 120 -12.89 24.31 -0.72
N LEU A 121 -11.79 23.55 -0.80
CA LEU A 121 -10.59 24.00 -1.51
C LEU A 121 -10.84 24.27 -3.00
N ARG A 122 -11.65 23.43 -3.65
CA ARG A 122 -12.00 23.60 -5.06
C ARG A 122 -12.87 24.83 -5.29
N GLU A 123 -13.81 25.10 -4.39
CA GLU A 123 -14.66 26.30 -4.42
C GLU A 123 -13.84 27.57 -4.20
N SER A 124 -12.98 27.61 -3.17
CA SER A 124 -12.08 28.76 -2.93
C SER A 124 -11.15 29.03 -4.12
N LEU A 125 -10.63 27.98 -4.78
CA LEU A 125 -9.81 28.14 -5.99
C LEU A 125 -10.61 28.72 -7.16
N LYS A 126 -11.88 28.34 -7.29
CA LYS A 126 -12.77 28.88 -8.33
C LYS A 126 -13.07 30.35 -8.08
N GLU A 127 -13.42 30.71 -6.84
CA GLU A 127 -13.62 32.10 -6.43
C GLU A 127 -12.38 32.95 -6.66
N TYR A 128 -11.21 32.45 -6.28
CA TYR A 128 -9.94 33.16 -6.51
C TYR A 128 -9.70 33.42 -8.00
N LYS A 129 -9.94 32.42 -8.85
CA LYS A 129 -9.82 32.56 -10.31
C LYS A 129 -10.79 33.61 -10.87
N GLU A 130 -12.03 33.63 -10.39
CA GLU A 130 -13.02 34.63 -10.83
C GLU A 130 -12.64 36.04 -10.39
N LEU A 131 -12.11 36.21 -9.18
CA LEU A 131 -11.60 37.49 -8.69
C LEU A 131 -10.39 37.96 -9.51
N THR A 132 -9.43 37.08 -9.77
CA THR A 132 -8.25 37.41 -10.60
C THR A 132 -8.66 37.84 -12.01
N ASN A 133 -9.63 37.15 -12.63
CA ASN A 133 -10.12 37.54 -13.95
C ASN A 133 -10.76 38.94 -13.94
N LYS A 134 -11.58 39.25 -12.92
CA LYS A 134 -12.16 40.59 -12.76
C LYS A 134 -11.10 41.68 -12.58
N GLU A 135 -10.03 41.38 -11.84
CA GLU A 135 -8.91 42.31 -11.68
C GLU A 135 -8.13 42.51 -12.99
N ILE A 136 -7.92 41.44 -13.77
CA ILE A 136 -7.30 41.52 -15.10
C ILE A 136 -8.14 42.42 -16.00
N ASP A 137 -9.46 42.21 -16.08
CA ASP A 137 -10.35 43.02 -16.92
C ASP A 137 -10.34 44.50 -16.51
N LYS A 138 -10.35 44.77 -15.20
CA LYS A 138 -10.22 46.13 -14.66
C LYS A 138 -8.90 46.78 -15.04
N ASN A 139 -7.79 46.04 -14.97
CA ASN A 139 -6.48 46.53 -15.33
C ASN A 139 -6.36 46.80 -16.84
N ILE A 140 -6.93 45.95 -17.69
CA ILE A 140 -7.00 46.17 -19.15
C ILE A 140 -7.74 47.48 -19.45
N ASN A 141 -8.89 47.71 -18.81
CA ASN A 141 -9.63 48.96 -18.99
C ASN A 141 -8.85 50.19 -18.52
N ASN A 142 -8.17 50.10 -17.38
CA ASN A 142 -7.32 51.19 -16.88
C ASN A 142 -6.16 51.50 -17.83
N ILE A 143 -5.50 50.47 -18.38
CA ILE A 143 -4.43 50.63 -19.37
C ILE A 143 -4.98 51.39 -20.59
N SER A 144 -6.12 50.95 -21.13
CA SER A 144 -6.75 51.61 -22.28
C SER A 144 -7.09 53.08 -22.00
N GLN A 145 -7.61 53.41 -20.81
CA GLN A 145 -7.89 54.79 -20.43
C GLN A 145 -6.62 55.64 -20.32
N ILE A 146 -5.54 55.06 -19.79
CA ILE A 146 -4.23 55.73 -19.68
C ILE A 146 -3.64 55.96 -21.07
N GLU A 147 -3.77 55.01 -21.99
CA GLU A 147 -3.32 55.15 -23.38
C GLU A 147 -4.04 56.30 -24.10
N ILE A 148 -5.38 56.33 -24.01
CA ILE A 148 -6.20 57.43 -24.58
C ILE A 148 -5.75 58.78 -24.03
N THR A 149 -5.58 58.86 -22.70
CA THR A 149 -5.16 60.11 -22.03
C THR A 149 -3.76 60.53 -22.49
N ASN A 150 -2.84 59.58 -22.64
CA ASN A 150 -1.48 59.85 -23.11
C ASN A 150 -1.48 60.38 -24.56
N ASP A 151 -2.28 59.78 -25.44
CA ASP A 151 -2.42 60.24 -26.82
C ASP A 151 -3.04 61.63 -26.92
N GLU A 152 -4.05 61.92 -26.11
CA GLU A 152 -4.65 63.26 -26.02
C GLU A 152 -3.64 64.31 -25.56
N LEU A 153 -2.87 64.02 -24.51
CA LEU A 153 -1.83 64.91 -23.99
C LEU A 153 -0.73 65.14 -25.02
N ARG A 154 -0.30 64.10 -25.75
CA ARG A 154 0.67 64.22 -26.85
C ARG A 154 0.16 65.14 -27.95
N ARG A 155 -1.11 65.00 -28.33
CA ARG A 155 -1.74 65.87 -29.34
C ARG A 155 -1.84 67.31 -28.86
N GLN A 156 -2.26 67.53 -27.62
CA GLN A 156 -2.32 68.88 -27.03
C GLN A 156 -0.93 69.53 -27.00
N LEU A 157 0.10 68.78 -26.60
CA LEU A 157 1.48 69.25 -26.60
C LEU A 157 1.95 69.63 -28.02
N GLY A 158 1.61 68.83 -29.03
CA GLY A 158 1.89 69.13 -30.44
C GLY A 158 1.22 70.42 -30.90
N ASN A 159 -0.06 70.62 -30.58
CA ASN A 159 -0.79 71.85 -30.92
C ASN A 159 -0.19 73.09 -30.25
N ILE A 160 0.22 72.97 -28.98
CA ILE A 160 0.89 74.06 -28.25
C ILE A 160 2.24 74.38 -28.89
N GLN A 161 3.02 73.36 -29.23
CA GLN A 161 4.29 73.53 -29.93
C GLN A 161 4.11 74.27 -31.26
N GLU A 162 3.14 73.85 -32.07
CA GLU A 162 2.84 74.47 -33.36
C GLU A 162 2.43 75.93 -33.19
N TYR A 163 1.51 76.22 -32.26
CA TYR A 163 1.07 77.58 -31.96
C TYR A 163 2.23 78.48 -31.54
N ILE A 164 3.09 78.01 -30.62
CA ILE A 164 4.24 78.79 -30.15
C ILE A 164 5.23 79.02 -31.30
N THR A 165 5.54 77.98 -32.07
CA THR A 165 6.48 78.06 -33.19
C THR A 165 6.00 79.05 -34.25
N ASN A 166 4.71 79.03 -34.58
CA ASN A 166 4.12 79.87 -35.62
C ASN A 166 4.01 81.35 -35.21
N ASN A 167 3.75 81.64 -33.93
CA ASN A 167 3.52 83.01 -33.45
C ASN A 167 4.75 83.68 -32.82
N TYR A 168 5.64 82.90 -32.20
CA TYR A 168 6.77 83.41 -31.40
C TYR A 168 8.14 82.88 -31.87
N GLY A 169 8.15 82.02 -32.90
CA GLY A 169 9.37 81.46 -33.47
C GLY A 169 9.86 80.20 -32.76
N LYS A 170 10.68 79.43 -33.47
CA LYS A 170 11.18 78.12 -33.01
C LYS A 170 12.08 78.20 -31.77
N GLU A 171 12.87 79.26 -31.65
CA GLU A 171 13.78 79.47 -30.52
C GLU A 171 13.02 79.58 -29.19
N GLU A 172 11.83 80.17 -29.20
CA GLU A 172 11.02 80.35 -27.99
C GLU A 172 10.40 79.02 -27.53
N TRP A 173 9.93 78.19 -28.46
CA TRP A 173 9.56 76.81 -28.15
C TRP A 173 10.74 76.01 -27.57
N GLU A 174 11.94 76.12 -28.16
CA GLU A 174 13.11 75.39 -27.67
C GLU A 174 13.54 75.81 -26.26
N LYS A 175 13.36 77.08 -25.88
CA LYS A 175 13.55 77.54 -24.49
C LYS A 175 12.53 76.91 -23.55
N ILE A 176 11.25 76.89 -23.92
CA ILE A 176 10.15 76.32 -23.13
C ILE A 176 10.31 74.79 -22.99
N ALA A 177 10.62 74.09 -24.09
CA ALA A 177 10.78 72.64 -24.14
C ALA A 177 11.89 72.11 -23.23
N LYS A 178 12.92 72.92 -22.92
CA LYS A 178 13.99 72.56 -21.97
C LYS A 178 13.43 72.28 -20.56
N TYR A 179 12.36 72.96 -20.16
CA TYR A 179 11.73 72.75 -18.85
C TYR A 179 10.87 71.47 -18.80
N PHE A 180 10.46 70.94 -19.95
CA PHE A 180 9.71 69.67 -20.02
C PHE A 180 10.61 68.43 -20.12
N LYS A 181 11.91 68.59 -20.45
CA LYS A 181 12.89 67.50 -20.57
C LYS A 181 13.70 67.22 -19.29
N LEU A 182 13.49 67.99 -18.22
CA LEU A 182 14.10 67.76 -16.91
C LEU A 182 13.15 66.94 -16.03
N ASN A 183 13.09 65.63 -16.31
CA ASN A 183 12.74 64.54 -15.39
C ASN A 183 13.12 63.21 -16.06
#